data_AF-A0A0U1DGT9-F1
#
_entry.id   AF-A0A0U1DGT9-F1
#
_cell.length_a   1.000
_cell.length_b   1.000
_cell.length_c   1.000
_cell.angle_alpha   90.00
_cell.angle_beta   90.00
_cell.angle_gamma   90.00
#
_symmetry.space_group_name_H-M   'P 1'
#
loop_
_entity.id
_entity.type
_entity.pdbx_description
1 polymer ?
#
loop_
_entity_poly.entity_id
_entity_poly.type
_entity_poly.pdbx_seq_one_letter_code
_entity_poly.pdbx_strand_id
1 'polypeptide(L)'
;MADHRPEKADSNRLLCGAIIFARLALAVGFLSAVADRFGLWGPPGTPNVGWGNFEAFTAYVKVLAPYLSGALVDIAAWGATVIEIVLAVGLLLGITLRGWH
;
A
#
# COMPACT_ATOMS: atom_id res chain seq x y z
N MET A 1 31.52 -31.54 -24.92
CA MET A 1 30.58 -31.98 -23.87
C MET A 1 30.68 -31.00 -22.72
N ALA A 2 29.88 -29.93 -22.78
CA ALA A 2 29.66 -29.00 -21.68
C ALA A 2 28.40 -28.19 -22.02
N ASP A 3 27.26 -28.58 -21.46
CA ASP A 3 26.08 -27.71 -21.40
C ASP A 3 25.75 -27.46 -19.94
N HIS A 4 26.40 -26.44 -19.38
CA HIS A 4 26.07 -25.86 -18.08
C HIS A 4 25.14 -24.68 -18.31
N ARG A 5 23.82 -24.90 -18.28
CA ARG A 5 22.85 -23.81 -18.08
C ARG A 5 21.67 -24.12 -17.12
N PRO A 6 21.92 -24.59 -15.88
CA PRO A 6 20.89 -24.55 -14.85
C PRO A 6 20.78 -23.18 -14.14
N GLU A 7 21.89 -22.42 -14.01
CA GLU A 7 21.96 -21.22 -13.16
C GLU A 7 20.98 -20.09 -13.56
N LYS A 8 20.88 -19.78 -14.87
CA LYS A 8 19.96 -18.72 -15.35
C LYS A 8 18.48 -19.06 -15.14
N ALA A 9 18.13 -20.34 -15.20
CA ALA A 9 16.74 -20.78 -15.03
C ALA A 9 16.29 -20.63 -13.57
N ASP A 10 17.15 -20.98 -12.63
CA ASP A 10 16.87 -20.83 -11.19
C ASP A 10 16.85 -19.37 -10.76
N SER A 11 17.78 -18.54 -11.26
CA SER A 11 17.77 -17.09 -11.00
C SER A 11 16.47 -16.42 -11.46
N ASN A 12 15.97 -16.76 -12.65
CA ASN A 12 14.69 -16.24 -13.13
C ASN A 12 13.49 -16.68 -12.27
N ARG A 13 13.51 -17.90 -11.73
CA ARG A 13 12.44 -18.39 -10.84
C ARG A 13 12.45 -17.66 -9.50
N LEU A 14 13.62 -17.42 -8.93
CA LEU A 14 13.80 -16.65 -7.71
C LEU A 14 13.35 -15.19 -7.90
N LEU A 15 13.69 -14.58 -9.04
CA LEU A 15 13.25 -13.23 -9.38
C LEU A 15 11.73 -13.14 -9.54
N CYS A 16 11.11 -14.06 -10.29
CA CYS A 16 9.65 -14.12 -10.42
C CYS A 16 8.96 -14.26 -9.05
N GLY A 17 9.46 -15.16 -8.20
CA GLY A 17 8.95 -15.35 -6.84
C GLY A 17 9.08 -14.08 -5.99
N ALA A 18 10.25 -13.44 -6.00
CA ALA A 18 10.49 -12.19 -5.28
C ALA A 18 9.58 -11.06 -5.75
N ILE A 19 9.33 -10.95 -7.05
CA ILE A 19 8.42 -9.94 -7.62
C ILE A 19 6.99 -10.18 -7.13
N ILE A 20 6.50 -11.42 -7.17
CA ILE A 20 5.15 -11.75 -6.68
C ILE A 20 5.03 -11.43 -5.19
N PHE A 21 6.03 -11.84 -4.39
CA PHE A 21 6.07 -11.53 -2.97
C PHE A 21 6.05 -10.03 -2.69
N ALA A 22 6.88 -9.25 -3.39
CA ALA A 22 6.94 -7.80 -3.22
C ALA A 22 5.59 -7.13 -3.56
N ARG A 23 4.90 -7.60 -4.61
CA ARG A 23 3.57 -7.09 -5.00
C ARG A 23 2.53 -7.37 -3.93
N LEU A 24 2.50 -8.59 -3.40
CA LEU A 24 1.59 -8.97 -2.33
C LEU A 24 1.89 -8.18 -1.04
N ALA A 25 3.16 -8.04 -0.68
CA ALA A 25 3.57 -7.29 0.51
C ALA A 25 3.14 -5.82 0.42
N LEU A 26 3.32 -5.17 -0.74
CA LEU A 26 2.88 -3.79 -0.96
C LEU A 26 1.34 -3.68 -0.94
N ALA A 27 0.63 -4.60 -1.59
CA ALA A 27 -0.84 -4.59 -1.59
C ALA A 27 -1.41 -4.75 -0.18
N VAL A 28 -0.87 -5.70 0.60
CA VAL A 28 -1.25 -5.91 2.00
C VAL A 28 -0.88 -4.70 2.84
N GLY A 29 0.25 -4.04 2.59
CA GLY A 29 0.64 -2.80 3.26
C GLY A 29 -0.39 -1.68 3.08
N PHE A 30 -0.83 -1.44 1.84
CA PHE A 30 -1.88 -0.45 1.56
C PHE A 30 -3.23 -0.83 2.19
N LEU A 31 -3.64 -2.09 2.09
CA LEU A 31 -4.87 -2.57 2.73
C LEU A 31 -4.80 -2.47 4.26
N SER A 32 -3.62 -2.72 4.85
CA SER A 32 -3.40 -2.60 6.29
C SER A 32 -3.55 -1.15 6.75
N ALA A 33 -3.01 -0.18 6.00
CA ALA A 33 -3.20 1.24 6.29
C ALA A 33 -4.68 1.66 6.22
N VAL A 34 -5.42 1.13 5.24
CA VAL A 34 -6.88 1.35 5.14
C VAL A 34 -7.59 0.72 6.34
N ALA A 35 -7.26 -0.52 6.71
CA ALA A 35 -7.82 -1.20 7.86
C ALA A 35 -7.55 -0.46 9.19
N ASP A 36 -6.37 0.15 9.34
CA ASP A 36 -6.02 0.98 10.49
C ASP A 36 -6.95 2.18 10.65
N ARG A 37 -7.27 2.87 9.54
CA ARG A 37 -8.20 4.01 9.53
C ARG A 37 -9.64 3.62 9.89
N PHE A 38 -10.02 2.36 9.65
CA PHE A 38 -11.32 1.82 10.07
C PHE A 38 -11.30 1.20 11.47
N GLY A 39 -10.16 1.27 12.18
CA GLY A 39 -10.02 0.76 13.55
C GLY A 39 -9.91 -0.75 13.67
N LEU A 40 -9.58 -1.45 12.57
CA LEU A 40 -9.46 -2.90 12.55
C LEU A 40 -8.28 -3.41 13.42
N TRP A 41 -7.23 -2.59 13.57
CA TRP A 41 -6.06 -2.89 14.40
C TRP A 41 -6.23 -2.48 15.87
N GLY A 42 -7.30 -1.74 16.19
CA GLY A 42 -7.57 -1.23 17.54
C GLY A 42 -7.85 0.27 17.56
N PRO A 43 -8.27 0.80 18.73
CA PRO A 43 -8.56 2.22 18.89
C PRO A 43 -7.31 3.10 18.81
N PRO A 44 -7.45 4.41 18.53
CA PRO A 44 -6.34 5.34 18.51
C PRO A 44 -5.54 5.31 19.82
N GLY A 45 -4.21 5.30 19.71
CA GLY A 45 -3.31 5.33 20.87
C GLY A 45 -2.98 3.97 21.48
N THR A 46 -3.45 2.86 20.91
CA THR A 46 -2.97 1.53 21.32
C THR A 46 -1.62 1.18 20.69
N PRO A 47 -0.81 0.30 21.33
CA PRO A 47 0.44 -0.17 20.73
C PRO A 47 0.18 -0.78 19.35
N ASN A 48 1.07 -0.54 18.39
CA ASN A 48 0.99 -1.04 17.01
C ASN A 48 -0.16 -0.49 16.14
N VAL A 49 -0.90 0.53 16.60
CA VAL A 49 -1.93 1.22 15.82
C VAL A 49 -1.40 2.56 15.34
N GLY A 50 -1.58 2.86 14.05
CA GLY A 50 -1.12 4.12 13.46
C GLY A 50 -2.04 5.29 13.83
N TRP A 51 -3.28 5.21 13.36
CA TRP A 51 -4.36 6.17 13.57
C TRP A 51 -5.51 5.55 14.34
N GLY A 52 -5.93 4.33 14.02
CA GLY A 52 -6.99 3.58 14.72
C GLY A 52 -8.42 4.09 14.52
N ASN A 53 -8.60 5.26 13.91
CA ASN A 53 -9.88 5.71 13.35
C ASN A 53 -9.66 6.79 12.27
N PHE A 54 -10.73 7.09 11.53
CA PHE A 54 -10.66 8.03 10.42
C PHE A 54 -10.49 9.49 10.88
N GLU A 55 -10.97 9.83 12.08
CA GLU A 55 -10.86 11.18 12.64
C GLU A 55 -9.42 11.54 13.00
N ALA A 56 -8.69 10.62 13.64
CA ALA A 56 -7.26 10.75 13.95
C ALA A 56 -6.43 10.84 12.66
N PHE A 57 -6.79 10.07 11.63
CA PHE A 57 -6.18 10.20 10.31
C PHE A 57 -6.45 11.57 9.68
N THR A 58 -7.69 12.06 9.72
CA THR A 58 -8.08 13.36 9.15
C THR A 58 -7.39 14.51 9.90
N ALA A 59 -7.29 14.43 11.22
CA ALA A 59 -6.53 15.36 12.04
C ALA A 59 -5.04 15.36 11.65
N TYR A 60 -4.47 14.18 11.37
CA TYR A 60 -3.10 14.07 10.89
C TYR A 60 -2.90 14.67 9.49
N VAL A 61 -3.86 14.48 8.57
CA VAL A 61 -3.83 15.13 7.25
C VAL A 61 -3.87 16.65 7.38
N LYS A 62 -4.64 17.19 8.34
CA LYS A 62 -4.66 18.63 8.63
C LYS A 62 -3.32 19.15 9.14
N VAL A 63 -2.60 18.35 9.93
CA VAL A 63 -1.23 18.69 10.38
C VAL A 63 -0.25 18.71 9.21
N LEU A 64 -0.34 17.74 8.30
CA LEU A 64 0.50 17.68 7.10
C LEU A 64 0.19 18.82 6.12
N ALA A 65 -1.07 19.22 6.04
CA ALA A 65 -1.57 20.12 5.02
C ALA A 65 -2.38 21.27 5.67
N PRO A 66 -1.72 22.11 6.50
CA PRO A 66 -2.40 23.11 7.32
C PRO A 66 -3.11 24.19 6.49
N TYR A 67 -2.69 24.38 5.24
CA TYR A 67 -3.24 25.33 4.28
C TYR A 67 -4.60 24.91 3.69
N LEU A 68 -5.05 23.66 3.83
CA LEU A 68 -6.36 23.22 3.35
C LEU A 68 -7.47 23.56 4.35
N SER A 69 -8.64 24.01 3.86
CA SER A 69 -9.84 24.16 4.70
C SER A 69 -10.40 22.79 5.11
N GLY A 70 -11.22 22.72 6.17
CA GLY A 70 -11.71 21.45 6.73
C GLY A 70 -12.31 20.49 5.67
N ALA A 71 -13.20 21.00 4.82
CA ALA A 71 -13.80 20.20 3.75
C ALA A 71 -12.77 19.65 2.75
N LEU A 72 -11.70 20.40 2.44
CA LEU A 72 -10.65 19.94 1.55
C LEU A 72 -9.74 18.88 2.20
N VAL A 73 -9.59 18.93 3.53
CA VAL A 73 -8.90 17.88 4.29
C VAL A 73 -9.70 16.58 4.23
N ASP A 74 -11.02 16.64 4.41
CA ASP A 74 -11.87 15.45 4.29
C ASP A 74 -11.79 14.84 2.88
N ILE A 75 -11.86 15.69 1.85
CA ILE A 75 -11.69 15.25 0.45
C ILE A 75 -10.32 14.61 0.23
N ALA A 76 -9.25 15.20 0.77
CA ALA A 76 -7.89 14.66 0.66
C ALA A 76 -7.76 13.32 1.41
N ALA A 77 -8.34 13.19 2.60
CA ALA A 77 -8.33 11.97 3.40
C ALA A 77 -9.06 10.82 2.70
N TRP A 78 -10.26 11.10 2.17
CA TRP A 78 -11.00 10.14 1.35
C TRP A 78 -10.29 9.81 0.04
N GLY A 79 -9.73 10.82 -0.63
CA GLY A 79 -8.95 10.66 -1.85
C GLY A 79 -7.75 9.73 -1.66
N ALA A 80 -6.97 9.93 -0.59
CA ALA A 80 -5.86 9.05 -0.22
C ALA A 80 -6.33 7.61 -0.01
N THR A 81 -7.42 7.42 0.75
CA THR A 81 -7.99 6.10 1.04
C THR A 81 -8.43 5.39 -0.25
N VAL A 82 -9.12 6.09 -1.15
CA VAL A 82 -9.56 5.53 -2.44
C VAL A 82 -8.36 5.17 -3.31
N ILE A 83 -7.36 6.04 -3.41
CA ILE A 83 -6.14 5.80 -4.17
C ILE A 83 -5.40 4.56 -3.62
N GLU A 84 -5.27 4.43 -2.31
CA GLU A 84 -4.63 3.26 -1.69
C GLU A 84 -5.39 1.96 -1.98
N ILE A 85 -6.72 1.97 -1.93
CA ILE A 85 -7.53 0.80 -2.30
C ILE A 85 -7.31 0.45 -3.78
N VAL A 86 -7.33 1.44 -4.67
CA VAL A 86 -7.11 1.23 -6.10
C VAL A 86 -5.70 0.69 -6.36
N LEU A 87 -4.68 1.22 -5.69
CA LEU A 87 -3.30 0.73 -5.79
C LEU A 87 -3.18 -0.69 -5.25
N ALA A 88 -3.78 -0.99 -4.10
CA ALA A 88 -3.77 -2.33 -3.51
C ALA A 88 -4.43 -3.35 -4.43
N VAL A 89 -5.63 -3.04 -4.92
CA VAL A 89 -6.37 -3.90 -5.85
C VAL A 89 -5.61 -4.04 -7.16
N GLY A 90 -5.04 -2.96 -7.71
CA GLY A 90 -4.21 -3.00 -8.90
C GLY A 90 -2.97 -3.88 -8.75
N LEU A 91 -2.31 -3.82 -7.59
CA LEU A 91 -1.18 -4.69 -7.25
C LEU A 91 -1.59 -6.16 -7.13
N LEU A 92 -2.73 -6.45 -6.51
CA LEU A 92 -3.30 -7.81 -6.40
C LEU A 92 -3.70 -8.38 -7.76
N LEU A 93 -4.35 -7.59 -8.61
CA LEU A 93 -4.74 -7.97 -9.96
C LEU A 93 -3.56 -8.13 -10.91
N GLY A 94 -2.35 -7.81 -10.45
CA GLY A 94 -1.17 -7.96 -11.27
C GLY A 94 -1.09 -6.91 -12.38
N ILE A 95 -1.80 -5.78 -12.28
CA ILE A 95 -1.66 -4.66 -13.20
C ILE A 95 -0.25 -4.12 -13.02
N THR A 96 0.64 -4.48 -13.94
CA THR A 96 1.93 -3.82 -14.06
C THR A 96 1.62 -2.45 -14.64
N LEU A 97 1.97 -1.38 -13.94
CA LEU A 97 2.24 -0.07 -14.55
C LEU A 97 3.47 -0.24 -15.45
N ARG A 98 3.35 -1.05 -16.50
CA ARG A 98 4.39 -1.24 -17.50
C ARG A 98 4.28 -0.09 -18.49
N GLY A 99 4.57 1.10 -17.95
CA GLY A 99 4.75 2.34 -18.68
C GLY A 99 6.22 2.70 -18.70
N TRP A 100 7.05 1.87 -19.35
CA TRP A 100 8.34 2.31 -19.89
C TRP A 100 8.37 1.77 -21.32
N HIS A 101 8.14 2.68 -22.25
CA HIS A 101 8.27 2.51 -23.70
C HIS A 101 9.74 2.18 -24.02
#